data_AF-A0A537NJD1-F1
#
_entry.id   AF-A0A537NJD1-F1
#
_cell.length_a   1.000
_cell.length_b   1.000
_cell.length_c   1.000
_cell.angle_alpha   90.00
_cell.angle_beta   90.00
_cell.angle_gamma   90.00
#
_symmetry.space_group_name_H-M   'P 1'
#
loop_
_entity.id
_entity.type
_entity.pdbx_description
1 polymer ?
#
loop_
_entity_poly.entity_id
_entity_poly.type
_entity_poly.pdbx_seq_one_letter_code
_entity_poly.pdbx_strand_id
1 'polypeptide(L)'
;MSEDYPPDHPPDGFLRIDFDRGGEPTFNSHVGNLYVNKGAKGTRDEFVMGLRVQRHMCNPAGGLHGGMMMTMADLVGSMGGTTLIG
;
A
#
# COMPACT_ATOMS: atom_id res chain seq x y z
N MET A 1 17.48 -15.45 -5.70
CA MET A 1 17.76 -14.34 -6.63
C MET A 1 17.44 -13.06 -5.88
N SER A 2 18.45 -12.42 -5.29
CA SER A 2 18.27 -11.22 -4.48
C SER A 2 18.16 -10.02 -5.43
N GLU A 3 16.93 -9.67 -5.81
CA GLU A 3 16.67 -8.40 -6.48
C GLU A 3 17.04 -7.27 -5.52
N ASP A 4 17.98 -6.42 -5.93
CA ASP A 4 18.33 -5.14 -5.32
C ASP A 4 17.11 -4.22 -5.35
N TYR A 5 16.16 -4.46 -4.45
CA TYR A 5 15.11 -3.49 -4.19
C TYR A 5 15.78 -2.27 -3.54
N PRO A 6 15.53 -1.04 -4.04
CA PRO A 6 16.06 0.15 -3.41
C PRO A 6 15.65 0.14 -1.93
N PRO A 7 16.54 0.58 -1.02
CA PRO A 7 16.28 0.51 0.40
C PRO A 7 14.96 1.21 0.73
N ASP A 8 14.17 0.53 1.57
CA ASP A 8 12.79 0.91 1.85
C ASP A 8 12.77 2.14 2.77
N HIS A 9 12.81 3.32 2.15
CA HIS A 9 12.68 4.61 2.83
C HIS A 9 11.30 5.22 2.52
N PRO A 10 10.27 4.92 3.32
CA PRO A 10 8.98 5.58 3.18
C PRO A 10 9.07 7.07 3.55
N PRO A 11 8.16 7.92 3.05
CA PRO A 11 8.06 9.31 3.49
C PRO A 11 7.78 9.42 5.00
N ASP A 12 8.10 10.56 5.60
CA ASP A 12 7.90 10.78 7.04
C ASP A 12 6.45 10.51 7.48
N GLY A 13 6.30 9.82 8.63
CA GLY A 13 5.01 9.44 9.19
C GLY A 13 4.35 8.21 8.54
N PHE A 14 4.91 7.66 7.47
CA PHE A 14 4.40 6.43 6.87
C PHE A 14 5.04 5.19 7.49
N LEU A 15 4.18 4.28 7.96
CA LEU A 15 4.55 2.99 8.51
C LEU A 15 4.23 1.88 7.51
N ARG A 16 5.17 0.97 7.28
CA ARG A 16 4.95 -0.18 6.40
C ARG A 16 3.90 -1.12 6.99
N ILE A 17 2.96 -1.55 6.16
CA ILE A 17 2.02 -2.62 6.50
C ILE A 17 2.69 -3.95 6.14
N ASP A 18 2.78 -4.84 7.13
CA ASP A 18 3.15 -6.23 6.91
C ASP A 18 1.87 -7.09 6.88
N PHE A 19 1.40 -7.40 5.67
CA PHE A 19 0.20 -8.22 5.46
C PHE A 19 0.45 -9.70 5.64
N ASP A 20 1.66 -10.16 5.30
CA ASP A 20 1.95 -11.58 5.31
C ASP A 20 2.30 -12.04 6.73
N ARG A 21 2.89 -11.18 7.59
CA ARG A 21 3.32 -11.52 8.97
C ARG A 21 4.08 -12.85 9.05
N GLY A 22 4.81 -13.21 7.98
CA GLY A 22 5.51 -14.50 7.86
C GLY A 22 4.65 -15.72 7.52
N GLY A 23 3.39 -15.53 7.09
CA GLY A 23 2.50 -16.55 6.57
C GLY A 23 2.73 -16.87 5.09
N GLU A 24 1.90 -17.75 4.54
CA GLU A 24 1.94 -18.11 3.13
C GLU A 24 1.68 -16.89 2.21
N PRO A 25 2.34 -16.78 1.05
CA PRO A 25 2.11 -15.68 0.11
C PRO A 25 0.64 -15.59 -0.28
N THR A 26 0.04 -14.40 -0.10
CA THR A 26 -1.35 -14.12 -0.47
C THR A 26 -1.41 -13.11 -1.62
N PHE A 27 -2.61 -12.70 -2.02
CA PHE A 27 -2.77 -11.57 -2.92
C PHE A 27 -1.98 -10.32 -2.46
N ASN A 28 -1.94 -10.04 -1.15
CA ASN A 28 -1.26 -8.87 -0.60
C ASN A 28 0.26 -8.91 -0.79
N SER A 29 0.87 -10.10 -0.81
CA SER A 29 2.30 -10.23 -1.09
C SER A 29 2.65 -9.80 -2.52
N HIS A 30 1.69 -9.86 -3.46
CA HIS A 30 1.85 -9.40 -4.84
C HIS A 30 1.61 -7.89 -5.03
N VAL A 31 0.83 -7.27 -4.14
CA VAL A 31 0.53 -5.82 -4.16
C VAL A 31 1.77 -4.97 -3.78
N GLY A 32 2.79 -5.62 -3.21
CA GLY A 32 4.08 -5.04 -2.84
C GLY A 32 4.02 -4.21 -1.57
N ASN A 33 5.01 -3.33 -1.38
CA ASN A 33 5.13 -2.59 -0.11
C ASN A 33 4.03 -1.51 -0.01
N LEU A 34 3.16 -1.70 0.97
CA LEU A 34 2.09 -0.78 1.36
C LEU A 34 2.48 -0.05 2.64
N TYR A 35 2.05 1.20 2.76
CA TYR A 35 2.34 2.06 3.91
C TYR A 35 1.09 2.81 4.35
N VAL A 36 1.00 3.13 5.63
CA VAL A 36 -0.09 3.93 6.21
C VAL A 36 0.48 5.10 6.99
N ASN A 37 -0.19 6.24 6.88
CA ASN A 37 -0.03 7.38 7.77
C ASN A 37 -1.40 7.67 8.41
N LYS A 38 -1.41 7.84 9.74
CA LYS A 38 -2.62 8.10 10.52
C LYS A 38 -2.57 9.53 11.03
N GLY A 39 -3.42 10.39 10.48
CA GLY A 39 -3.63 11.74 10.97
C GLY A 39 -4.54 11.79 12.20
N ALA A 40 -4.95 13.01 12.57
CA ALA A 40 -5.90 13.22 13.65
C ALA A 40 -7.29 12.70 13.27
N LYS A 41 -8.00 12.12 14.25
CA LYS A 41 -9.37 11.61 14.10
C LYS A 41 -10.33 12.71 13.62
N GLY A 42 -11.21 12.40 12.68
CA GLY A 42 -12.18 13.32 12.09
C GLY A 42 -11.60 14.28 11.05
N THR A 43 -10.35 14.09 10.64
CA THR A 43 -9.71 14.91 9.58
C THR A 43 -9.65 14.15 8.27
N ARG A 44 -9.52 14.87 7.15
CA ARG A 44 -9.32 14.26 5.83
C ARG A 44 -8.11 13.31 5.79
N ASP A 45 -7.08 13.62 6.57
CA ASP A 45 -5.83 12.87 6.60
C ASP A 45 -5.81 11.81 7.70
N GLU A 46 -6.96 11.52 8.32
CA GLU A 46 -7.10 10.49 9.35
C GLU A 46 -6.56 9.13 8.89
N PHE A 47 -6.71 8.83 7.59
CA PHE A 47 -6.15 7.63 6.99
C PHE A 47 -5.60 7.92 5.59
N VAL A 48 -4.28 7.84 5.43
CA VAL A 48 -3.61 7.94 4.14
C VAL A 48 -2.83 6.66 3.89
N MET A 49 -3.03 6.05 2.71
CA MET A 49 -2.29 4.86 2.30
C MET A 49 -1.37 5.18 1.12
N GLY A 50 -0.14 4.69 1.20
CA GLY A 50 0.86 4.79 0.14
C GLY A 50 1.27 3.40 -0.37
N LEU A 51 1.72 3.33 -1.62
CA LEU A 51 2.27 2.14 -2.25
C LEU A 51 3.59 2.52 -2.92
N ARG A 52 4.60 1.65 -2.85
CA ARG A 52 5.80 1.81 -3.68
C ARG A 52 5.61 1.05 -4.98
N VAL A 53 5.43 1.78 -6.08
CA VAL A 53 5.25 1.18 -7.41
C VAL A 53 6.48 0.37 -7.79
N GLN A 54 6.26 -0.89 -8.16
CA GLN A 54 7.28 -1.81 -8.66
C GLN A 54 6.98 -2.20 -10.11
N ARG A 55 8.00 -2.66 -10.83
CA ARG A 55 7.91 -2.91 -12.27
C ARG A 55 6.83 -3.92 -12.65
N HIS A 56 6.60 -4.96 -11.84
CA HIS A 56 5.56 -5.98 -12.08
C HIS A 56 4.14 -5.47 -11.92
N MET A 57 3.95 -4.27 -11.35
CA MET A 57 2.66 -3.61 -11.19
C MET A 57 2.32 -2.69 -12.36
N CYS A 58 3.29 -2.45 -13.25
CA CYS A 58 3.13 -1.52 -14.36
C CYS A 58 2.61 -2.23 -15.62
N ASN A 59 1.90 -1.46 -16.44
CA ASN A 59 1.57 -1.84 -17.81
C ASN A 59 2.82 -1.77 -18.72
N PRO A 60 2.74 -2.23 -19.98
CA PRO A 60 3.88 -2.18 -20.91
C PRO A 60 4.44 -0.78 -21.20
N ALA A 61 3.66 0.29 -20.95
CA ALA A 61 4.10 1.67 -21.08
C ALA A 61 4.84 2.20 -19.82
N GLY A 62 5.01 1.36 -18.80
CA GLY A 62 5.69 1.70 -17.54
C GLY A 62 4.83 2.43 -16.52
N GLY A 63 3.56 2.72 -16.84
CA GLY A 63 2.60 3.32 -15.90
C GLY A 63 1.94 2.27 -15.00
N LEU A 64 1.52 2.66 -13.80
CA LEU A 64 0.82 1.76 -12.88
C LEU A 64 -0.44 1.17 -13.55
N HIS A 65 -0.60 -0.15 -13.48
CA HIS A 65 -1.73 -0.83 -14.12
C HIS A 65 -3.06 -0.41 -13.46
N GLY A 66 -4.12 -0.23 -14.26
CA GLY A 66 -5.44 0.19 -13.74
C GLY A 66 -6.01 -0.76 -12.70
N GLY A 67 -5.80 -2.06 -12.87
CA GLY A 67 -6.17 -3.08 -11.88
C GLY A 67 -5.48 -2.85 -10.52
N MET A 68 -4.19 -2.46 -10.52
CA MET A 68 -3.46 -2.15 -9.29
C MET A 68 -3.98 -0.88 -8.61
N MET A 69 -4.38 0.12 -9.40
CA MET A 69 -5.04 1.32 -8.84
C MET A 69 -6.37 0.98 -8.18
N MET A 70 -7.18 0.10 -8.79
CA MET A 70 -8.44 -0.35 -8.19
C MET A 70 -8.23 -1.19 -6.93
N THR A 71 -7.21 -2.04 -6.91
CA THR A 71 -6.80 -2.74 -5.68
C THR A 71 -6.44 -1.77 -4.56
N MET A 72 -5.69 -0.71 -4.86
CA MET A 72 -5.36 0.31 -3.87
C MET A 72 -6.62 1.01 -3.34
N ALA A 73 -7.57 1.32 -4.22
CA ALA A 73 -8.85 1.92 -3.83
C ALA A 73 -9.68 0.98 -2.92
N ASP A 74 -9.71 -0.32 -3.21
CA ASP A 74 -10.40 -1.32 -2.38
C ASP A 74 -9.77 -1.44 -0.98
N LEU A 75 -8.44 -1.47 -0.90
CA LEU A 75 -7.70 -1.50 0.36
C LEU A 75 -7.97 -0.23 1.21
N VAL A 76 -7.94 0.95 0.58
CA VAL A 76 -8.27 2.21 1.26
C VAL A 76 -9.72 2.23 1.72
N GLY A 77 -10.67 1.78 0.88
CA GLY A 77 -12.08 1.68 1.26
C GLY A 77 -12.30 0.74 2.45
N SER A 78 -11.69 -0.44 2.40
CA SER A 78 -11.83 -1.47 3.44
C SER A 78 -11.17 -1.08 4.77
N MET A 79 -9.96 -0.51 4.76
CA MET A 79 -9.22 -0.14 5.98
C MET A 79 -9.51 1.28 6.48
N GLY A 80 -9.67 2.23 5.56
CA GLY A 80 -10.01 3.62 5.89
C GLY A 80 -11.46 3.75 6.32
N GLY A 81 -12.38 3.00 5.69
CA GLY A 81 -13.81 2.98 6.07
C GLY A 81 -14.03 2.56 7.53
N THR A 82 -13.26 1.58 8.03
CA THR A 82 -13.34 1.21 9.46
C THR A 82 -12.76 2.26 10.40
N THR A 83 -11.86 3.12 9.93
CA THR A 83 -11.23 4.17 10.75
C THR A 83 -12.21 5.33 10.95
N LEU A 84 -12.99 5.70 9.92
CA LEU A 84 -13.96 6.80 9.97
C LEU A 84 -15.28 6.48 10.71
N ILE A 85 -15.58 5.21 10.99
CA ILE A 85 -16.81 4.78 11.69
C ILE A 85 -16.62 4.73 13.23
N GLY A 86 -15.41 5.01 13.73
CA GLY A 86 -15.10 4.99 15.16
C GLY A 86 -15.42 6.28 15.90
#